data_AF-A0A7C4XHT2-F1
#
_entry.id   AF-A0A7C4XHT2-F1
#
_cell.length_a   1.000
_cell.length_b   1.000
_cell.length_c   1.000
_cell.angle_alpha   90.00
_cell.angle_beta   90.00
_cell.angle_gamma   90.00
#
_symmetry.space_group_name_H-M   'P 1'
#
loop_
_entity.id
_entity.type
_entity.pdbx_description
1 polymer ?
#
loop_
_entity_poly.entity_id
_entity_poly.type
_entity_poly.pdbx_seq_one_letter_code
_entity_poly.pdbx_strand_id
1 'polypeptide(L)' 'MPSYVMVEKCDGCKGQDKTACMYICPNDLMVLDKERMKAY' A
#
# COMPACT_ATOMS: atom_id res chain seq x y z
N MET A 1 -10.19 7.40 -11.19
CA MET A 1 -9.13 6.60 -11.83
C MET A 1 -8.64 5.62 -10.78
N PRO A 2 -8.91 4.31 -10.90
CA PRO A 2 -8.49 3.34 -9.90
C PRO A 2 -6.96 3.27 -9.86
N SER A 3 -6.39 3.40 -8.68
CA SER A 3 -4.98 3.07 -8.43
C SER A 3 -4.82 1.55 -8.51
N TYR A 4 -3.67 1.10 -9.02
CA TYR A 4 -3.29 -0.31 -8.98
C TYR A 4 -1.89 -0.42 -8.40
N VAL A 5 -1.65 -1.45 -7.61
CA VAL A 5 -0.35 -1.68 -6.99
C VAL A 5 0.47 -2.62 -7.86
N MET A 6 1.68 -2.19 -8.21
CA MET A 6 2.67 -3.06 -8.84
C MET A 6 3.26 -4.02 -7.80
N VAL A 7 2.69 -5.22 -7.74
CA VAL A 7 3.01 -6.30 -6.80
C VAL A 7 4.51 -6.66 -6.78
N GLU A 8 5.23 -6.49 -7.89
CA GLU A 8 6.68 -6.76 -7.97
C GLU A 8 7.55 -5.68 -7.29
N LYS A 9 7.05 -4.45 -7.21
CA LYS A 9 7.77 -3.30 -6.64
C LYS A 9 7.26 -2.91 -5.25
N CYS A 10 6.11 -3.42 -4.84
CA CYS A 10 5.55 -3.15 -3.52
C CYS A 10 6.28 -3.96 -2.45
N ASP A 11 6.93 -3.24 -1.54
CA ASP A 11 7.64 -3.75 -0.38
C ASP A 11 6.82 -3.64 0.92
N GLY A 12 5.56 -3.20 0.81
CA GLY A 12 4.67 -2.97 1.94
C GLY A 12 5.14 -1.85 2.88
N CYS A 13 6.02 -0.95 2.41
CA CYS A 13 6.63 0.10 3.22
C CYS A 13 7.31 -0.42 4.50
N LYS A 14 7.97 -1.59 4.43
CA LYS A 14 8.63 -2.25 5.58
C LYS A 14 9.67 -1.41 6.33
N GLY A 15 10.19 -0.34 5.72
CA GLY A 15 11.19 0.56 6.30
C GLY A 15 10.67 1.92 6.74
N GLN A 16 9.36 2.17 6.69
CA GLN A 16 8.76 3.42 7.13
C GLN A 16 7.80 3.19 8.29
N ASP A 17 7.61 4.20 9.15
CA ASP A 17 6.67 4.14 10.28
C ASP A 17 5.21 3.97 9.83
N LYS A 18 4.90 4.34 8.58
CA LYS A 18 3.55 4.34 8.03
C LYS A 18 3.54 3.82 6.60
N THR A 19 2.49 3.09 6.25
CA THR A 19 2.25 2.68 4.87
C THR A 19 1.85 3.89 4.04
N ALA A 20 2.74 4.34 3.15
CA ALA A 20 2.58 5.60 2.44
C ALA A 20 1.30 5.64 1.58
N CYS A 21 0.98 4.55 0.86
CA CYS A 21 -0.20 4.47 0.02
C CYS A 21 -1.52 4.53 0.82
N MET A 22 -1.56 3.92 2.00
CA MET A 22 -2.72 4.00 2.91
C MET A 22 -2.84 5.41 3.49
N TYR A 23 -1.72 5.99 3.95
CA TYR A 23 -1.72 7.31 4.60
C TYR A 23 -2.11 8.45 3.65
N ILE A 24 -1.69 8.39 2.39
CA ILE A 24 -1.96 9.47 1.43
C ILE A 24 -3.34 9.36 0.78
N CYS A 25 -4.01 8.20 0.86
CA CYS A 25 -5.26 7.99 0.14
C CYS A 25 -6.41 8.75 0.84
N PRO A 26 -6.96 9.82 0.25
CA PRO A 26 -8.02 10.61 0.90
C PRO A 26 -9.36 9.86 1.00
N ASN A 27 -9.50 8.77 0.26
CA ASN A 27 -10.69 7.93 0.20
C ASN A 27 -10.49 6.56 0.88
N ASP A 28 -9.37 6.34 1.56
CA ASP A 28 -9.05 5.10 2.30
C ASP A 28 -9.19 3.81 1.44
N LEU A 29 -8.90 3.91 0.14
CA LEU A 29 -9.06 2.81 -0.81
C LEU A 29 -7.86 1.85 -0.81
N MET A 30 -6.70 2.31 -0.33
CA MET A 30 -5.44 1.58 -0.39
C MET A 30 -5.17 0.88 0.93
N VAL A 31 -5.11 -0.45 0.92
CA VAL A 31 -4.95 -1.24 2.15
C VAL A 31 -3.74 -2.15 2.05
N LEU A 32 -2.96 -2.24 3.13
CA LEU A 32 -1.85 -3.19 3.21
C LEU A 32 -2.35 -4.58 3.60
N ASP A 33 -2.16 -5.55 2.71
CA ASP A 33 -2.26 -6.97 3.05
C ASP A 33 -1.02 -7.37 3.89
N LYS A 34 -1.23 -7.68 5.16
CA LYS A 34 -0.17 -8.08 6.10
C LYS A 34 0.35 -9.50 5.87
N GLU A 35 -0.42 -10.37 5.22
CA GLU A 35 0.00 -11.73 4.91
C GLU A 35 0.99 -11.72 3.74
N ARG A 36 0.70 -10.90 2.72
CA ARG A 36 1.52 -10.78 1.51
C ARG A 36 2.54 -9.65 1.59
N MET A 37 2.40 -8.73 2.55
CA MET A 37 3.13 -7.48 2.66
C MET A 37 3.02 -6.62 1.40
N LYS A 38 1.83 -6.60 0.79
CA LYS A 38 1.56 -5.86 -0.44
C LYS A 38 0.28 -5.05 -0.31
N ALA A 39 0.30 -3.84 -0.81
CA ALA A 39 -0.90 -3.02 -0.86
C ALA A 39 -1.76 -3.42 -2.05
N TYR A 40 -3.07 -3.19 -1.97
CA TYR A 40 -4.01 -3.24 -3.08
C TYR A 40 -4.91 -2.01 -3.08
#